data_AF-A0A6B9TD52-F1
#
_entry.id   AF-A0A6B9TD52-F1
#
_cell.length_a   1.000
_cell.length_b   1.000
_cell.length_c   1.000
_cell.angle_alpha   90.00
_cell.angle_beta   90.00
_cell.angle_gamma   90.00
#
_symmetry.space_group_name_H-M   'P 1'
#
loop_
_entity.id
_entity.type
_entity.pdbx_description
1 polymer ?
#
loop_
_entity_poly.entity_id
_entity_poly.type
_entity_poly.pdbx_seq_one_letter_code
_entity_poly.pdbx_strand_id
1 'polypeptide(L)'
;MVAVLLIGEVLVYASDPYSSESTLEKDGDTYTLTISTNYSTEYTVLVTLTDANAEPRHLYIYRDFDYASFIEDSYLDYWIEKMEAEFEVYGFDDYTIIDAEGLREMMGGSLYNETASETALLMLTGVLPDTVYGADESLFEAWLAAGGFVYWSGEPMGMYVGHQRSVMAYPEMVESDPGYRLFGISGAIRTDHYRDLAGNPSEDRAVGEALNIFYDSCNFGVSSAVPDSLFIGNEKDGYNSISISKYYAGDGQICIFGGYFPPSDIQTAHSNILKTFFSGLCYDSEVVVLENSIKDAGDQTIAFNIYDDQKAVVFVMYGSLLGTYGHTYHVPDKVPEKDYS
;
A
#
# COMPACT_ATOMS: atom_id res chain seq x y z
N MET A 1 -34.21 20.05 25.35
CA MET A 1 -34.39 18.84 24.52
C MET A 1 -34.62 19.19 23.06
N VAL A 2 -35.60 20.03 22.71
CA VAL A 2 -35.83 20.46 21.30
C VAL A 2 -34.63 21.21 20.70
N ALA A 3 -33.94 22.05 21.48
CA ALA A 3 -32.73 22.75 21.01
C ALA A 3 -31.52 21.82 20.73
N VAL A 4 -31.40 20.70 21.45
CA VAL A 4 -30.31 19.72 21.23
C VAL A 4 -30.60 18.90 19.96
N LEU A 5 -31.87 18.56 19.72
CA LEU A 5 -32.32 17.92 18.48
C LEU A 5 -32.11 18.82 17.25
N LEU A 6 -32.44 20.12 17.35
CA LEU A 6 -32.24 21.08 16.26
C LEU A 6 -30.76 21.37 15.97
N ILE A 7 -29.90 21.44 16.99
CA ILE A 7 -28.44 21.57 16.78
C ILE A 7 -27.88 20.29 16.16
N GLY A 8 -28.36 19.12 16.59
CA GLY A 8 -28.01 17.84 15.98
C GLY A 8 -28.41 17.75 14.50
N GLU A 9 -29.64 18.14 14.15
CA GLU A 9 -30.07 18.20 12.75
C GLU A 9 -29.26 19.22 11.94
N VAL A 10 -29.00 20.43 12.47
CA VAL A 10 -28.21 21.45 11.75
C VAL A 10 -26.77 20.99 11.54
N LEU A 11 -26.15 20.27 12.48
CA LEU A 11 -24.81 19.68 12.28
C LEU A 11 -24.82 18.54 11.25
N VAL A 12 -25.91 17.77 11.16
CA VAL A 12 -26.06 16.71 10.13
C VAL A 12 -26.31 17.28 8.73
N TYR A 13 -26.95 18.45 8.63
CA TYR A 13 -27.26 19.12 7.35
C TYR A 13 -26.29 20.25 6.97
N ALA A 14 -25.36 20.63 7.85
CA ALA A 14 -24.27 21.52 7.51
C ALA A 14 -23.33 20.79 6.55
N SER A 15 -22.97 21.44 5.44
CA SER A 15 -21.89 20.96 4.59
C SER A 15 -20.59 20.99 5.40
N ASP A 16 -20.05 19.81 5.66
CA ASP A 16 -18.73 19.59 6.28
C ASP A 16 -18.54 20.17 7.70
N PRO A 17 -19.29 19.69 8.71
CA PRO A 17 -19.18 20.18 10.09
C PRO A 17 -17.82 19.84 10.73
N TYR A 18 -17.06 18.90 10.14
CA TYR A 18 -15.77 18.43 10.63
C TYR A 18 -14.71 18.67 9.56
N SER A 19 -13.81 19.63 9.79
CA SER A 19 -12.73 19.93 8.85
C SER A 19 -11.41 19.42 9.39
N SER A 20 -10.59 18.86 8.51
CA SER A 20 -9.21 18.48 8.78
C SER A 20 -8.34 18.84 7.58
N GLU A 21 -7.18 19.43 7.82
CA GLU A 21 -6.25 19.84 6.76
C GLU A 21 -4.80 19.77 7.26
N SER A 22 -3.86 19.66 6.34
CA SER A 22 -2.45 19.87 6.62
C SER A 22 -1.78 20.69 5.54
N THR A 23 -0.69 21.38 5.92
CA THR A 23 0.19 22.11 5.01
C THR A 23 1.65 21.86 5.37
N LEU A 24 2.51 21.77 4.37
CA LEU A 24 3.94 21.60 4.55
C LEU A 24 4.67 22.81 3.96
N GLU A 25 5.47 23.50 4.76
CA GLU A 25 6.21 24.70 4.35
C GLU A 25 7.71 24.51 4.61
N LYS A 26 8.56 24.99 3.68
CA LYS A 26 10.02 24.99 3.82
C LYS A 26 10.53 26.38 4.22
N ASP A 27 11.30 26.48 5.30
CA ASP A 27 12.07 27.66 5.70
C ASP A 27 13.54 27.27 5.94
N GLY A 28 14.41 27.62 4.98
CA GLY A 28 15.80 27.13 4.97
C GLY A 28 15.85 25.61 4.83
N ASP A 29 16.56 24.94 5.73
CA ASP A 29 16.69 23.47 5.78
C ASP A 29 15.61 22.80 6.63
N THR A 30 14.67 23.58 7.18
CA THR A 30 13.63 23.08 8.08
C THR A 30 12.29 23.07 7.35
N TYR A 31 11.62 21.93 7.43
CA TYR A 31 10.23 21.76 7.01
C TYR A 31 9.34 21.89 8.25
N THR A 32 8.27 22.69 8.12
CA THR A 32 7.23 22.84 9.14
C THR A 32 5.94 22.30 8.58
N LEU A 33 5.49 21.18 9.15
CA LEU A 33 4.16 20.65 8.92
C LEU A 33 3.18 21.32 9.88
N THR A 34 2.12 21.92 9.36
CA THR A 34 0.99 22.40 10.14
C THR A 34 -0.18 21.46 9.93
N ILE A 35 -0.74 20.95 11.02
CA ILE A 35 -1.92 20.08 11.02
C ILE A 35 -3.06 20.82 11.74
N SER A 36 -4.23 20.94 11.11
CA SER A 36 -5.38 21.70 11.61
C SER A 36 -6.66 20.87 11.59
N THR A 37 -7.44 20.95 12.66
CA THR A 37 -8.78 20.35 12.74
C THR A 37 -9.70 21.15 13.65
N ASN A 38 -11.01 21.14 13.39
CA ASN A 38 -12.01 21.79 14.24
C ASN A 38 -12.61 20.86 15.33
N TYR A 39 -12.08 19.64 15.49
CA TYR A 39 -12.50 18.67 16.52
C TYR A 39 -11.28 17.98 17.17
N SER A 40 -11.52 17.23 18.25
CA SER A 40 -10.49 16.41 18.89
C SER A 40 -10.38 15.08 18.15
N THR A 41 -9.17 14.68 17.77
CA THR A 41 -8.94 13.48 16.96
C THR A 41 -7.55 12.89 17.21
N GLU A 42 -7.43 11.59 16.94
CA GLU A 42 -6.14 10.92 16.79
C GLU A 42 -5.49 11.36 15.48
N TYR A 43 -4.17 11.52 15.49
CA TYR A 43 -3.41 11.77 14.28
C TYR A 43 -2.10 10.98 14.27
N THR A 44 -1.60 10.74 13.07
CA THR A 44 -0.29 10.17 12.82
C THR A 44 0.47 11.06 11.84
N VAL A 45 1.71 11.39 12.17
CA VAL A 45 2.68 11.97 11.25
C VAL A 45 3.86 11.01 11.14
N LEU A 46 4.11 10.56 9.93
CA LEU A 46 5.26 9.73 9.58
C LEU A 46 6.11 10.49 8.56
N VAL A 47 7.39 10.66 8.87
CA VAL A 47 8.37 11.20 7.92
C VAL A 47 9.42 10.13 7.67
N THR A 48 9.53 9.68 6.43
CA THR A 48 10.51 8.69 5.99
C THR A 48 11.45 9.27 4.96
N LEU A 49 12.74 8.98 5.09
CA LEU A 49 13.69 9.18 3.99
C LEU A 49 13.67 7.94 3.12
N THR A 50 13.55 8.12 1.80
CA THR A 50 13.49 7.02 0.83
C THR A 50 13.84 7.55 -0.55
N ASP A 51 14.70 6.81 -1.26
CA ASP A 51 14.97 7.07 -2.67
C ASP A 51 14.00 6.29 -3.56
N ALA A 52 13.62 5.08 -3.13
CA ALA A 52 12.73 4.21 -3.89
C ALA A 52 11.34 4.84 -4.09
N ASN A 53 10.85 5.63 -3.12
CA ASN A 53 9.58 6.35 -3.16
C ASN A 53 9.71 7.86 -3.04
N ALA A 54 10.69 8.39 -3.73
CA ALA A 54 10.89 9.82 -3.88
C ALA A 54 9.71 10.56 -4.53
N GLU A 55 8.91 9.87 -5.35
CA GLU A 55 7.94 10.48 -6.25
C GLU A 55 6.56 9.80 -6.09
N PRO A 56 5.46 10.56 -6.24
CA PRO A 56 4.12 9.98 -6.29
C PRO A 56 4.00 8.94 -7.40
N ARG A 57 3.16 7.92 -7.18
CA ARG A 57 2.92 6.85 -8.16
C ARG A 57 1.47 6.76 -8.55
N HIS A 58 1.26 6.45 -9.83
CA HIS A 58 -0.04 6.05 -10.33
C HIS A 58 -0.37 4.63 -9.84
N LEU A 59 -1.55 4.44 -9.24
CA LEU A 59 -1.98 3.15 -8.74
C LEU A 59 -2.84 2.41 -9.76
N TYR A 60 -2.35 1.27 -10.24
CA TYR A 60 -3.14 0.32 -11.01
C TYR A 60 -3.77 -0.72 -10.09
N ILE A 61 -5.06 -0.98 -10.26
CA ILE A 61 -5.79 -2.03 -9.52
C ILE A 61 -6.18 -3.12 -10.52
N TYR A 62 -5.66 -4.33 -10.35
CA TYR A 62 -5.99 -5.44 -11.24
C TYR A 62 -7.39 -5.98 -10.97
N ARG A 63 -8.23 -5.99 -12.00
CA ARG A 63 -9.57 -6.56 -11.98
C ARG A 63 -9.96 -7.10 -13.35
N ASP A 64 -10.17 -8.41 -13.42
CA ASP A 64 -10.62 -9.07 -14.64
C ASP A 64 -11.62 -10.19 -14.32
N PHE A 65 -12.84 -10.09 -14.86
CA PHE A 65 -13.91 -11.08 -14.66
C PHE A 65 -13.71 -12.33 -15.52
N ASP A 66 -12.95 -12.19 -16.59
CA ASP A 66 -12.70 -13.23 -17.56
C ASP A 66 -11.44 -14.04 -17.21
N TYR A 67 -10.67 -13.67 -16.19
CA TYR A 67 -9.46 -14.40 -15.73
C TYR A 67 -9.63 -15.13 -14.40
N ALA A 68 -8.94 -16.27 -14.27
CA ALA A 68 -8.95 -17.08 -13.06
C ALA A 68 -8.47 -16.29 -11.83
N SER A 69 -9.15 -16.50 -10.70
CA SER A 69 -8.93 -15.80 -9.43
C SER A 69 -9.25 -16.73 -8.26
N PHE A 70 -8.51 -16.61 -7.15
CA PHE A 70 -8.85 -17.30 -5.90
C PHE A 70 -9.87 -16.55 -5.04
N ILE A 71 -10.10 -15.26 -5.34
CA ILE A 71 -11.17 -14.48 -4.72
C ILE A 71 -12.40 -14.44 -5.63
N GLU A 72 -13.58 -14.56 -5.03
CA GLU A 72 -14.85 -14.39 -5.73
C GLU A 72 -15.00 -12.96 -6.24
N ASP A 73 -15.51 -12.81 -7.47
CA ASP A 73 -15.73 -11.51 -8.12
C ASP A 73 -16.50 -10.52 -7.24
N SER A 74 -17.57 -11.00 -6.57
CA SER A 74 -18.42 -10.18 -5.72
C SER A 74 -17.66 -9.59 -4.53
N TYR A 75 -16.69 -10.32 -4.00
CA TYR A 75 -15.82 -9.82 -2.94
C TYR A 75 -14.81 -8.84 -3.50
N LEU A 76 -14.17 -9.13 -4.63
CA LEU A 76 -13.18 -8.23 -5.22
C LEU A 76 -13.79 -6.87 -5.58
N ASP A 77 -14.98 -6.85 -6.19
CA ASP A 77 -15.72 -5.61 -6.48
C ASP A 77 -16.03 -4.83 -5.20
N TYR A 78 -16.48 -5.53 -4.16
CA TYR A 78 -16.75 -4.92 -2.86
C TYR A 78 -15.47 -4.32 -2.25
N TRP A 79 -14.33 -5.01 -2.31
CA TRP A 79 -13.05 -4.51 -1.81
C TRP A 79 -12.59 -3.26 -2.54
N ILE A 80 -12.71 -3.26 -3.87
CA ILE A 80 -12.40 -2.09 -4.70
C ILE A 80 -13.30 -0.91 -4.30
N GLU A 81 -14.62 -1.13 -4.16
CA GLU A 81 -15.55 -0.08 -3.72
C GLU A 81 -15.15 0.52 -2.36
N LYS A 82 -14.65 -0.29 -1.41
CA LYS A 82 -14.17 0.22 -0.11
C LYS A 82 -12.87 0.98 -0.21
N MET A 83 -11.97 0.56 -1.09
CA MET A 83 -10.75 1.30 -1.36
C MET A 83 -11.04 2.65 -2.01
N GLU A 84 -11.94 2.69 -3.01
CA GLU A 84 -12.36 3.93 -3.66
C GLU A 84 -12.98 4.92 -2.66
N ALA A 85 -13.82 4.44 -1.73
CA ALA A 85 -14.37 5.28 -0.68
C ALA A 85 -13.29 5.82 0.29
N GLU A 86 -12.22 5.06 0.54
CA GLU A 86 -11.10 5.54 1.36
C GLU A 86 -10.15 6.44 0.56
N PHE A 87 -10.04 6.30 -0.76
CA PHE A 87 -9.28 7.22 -1.61
C PHE A 87 -9.80 8.66 -1.50
N GLU A 88 -11.11 8.84 -1.37
CA GLU A 88 -11.72 10.15 -1.10
C GLU A 88 -11.20 10.76 0.22
N VAL A 89 -10.95 9.94 1.24
CA VAL A 89 -10.40 10.37 2.53
C VAL A 89 -8.95 10.84 2.40
N TYR A 90 -8.17 10.21 1.52
CA TYR A 90 -6.79 10.60 1.23
C TYR A 90 -6.67 11.68 0.15
N GLY A 91 -7.79 12.12 -0.43
CA GLY A 91 -7.81 13.06 -1.56
C GLY A 91 -7.10 12.52 -2.80
N PHE A 92 -7.19 11.20 -3.04
CA PHE A 92 -6.46 10.51 -4.09
C PHE A 92 -7.38 10.13 -5.26
N ASP A 93 -7.03 10.55 -6.47
CA ASP A 93 -7.75 10.24 -7.71
C ASP A 93 -6.85 9.65 -8.80
N ASP A 94 -5.55 9.46 -8.53
CA ASP A 94 -4.56 8.99 -9.48
C ASP A 94 -4.48 7.45 -9.53
N TYR A 95 -5.59 6.81 -9.90
CA TYR A 95 -5.67 5.36 -10.04
C TYR A 95 -6.43 4.91 -11.29
N THR A 96 -6.12 3.69 -11.75
CA THR A 96 -6.83 3.04 -12.87
C THR A 96 -7.10 1.57 -12.56
N ILE A 97 -8.33 1.13 -12.78
CA ILE A 97 -8.69 -0.30 -12.76
C ILE A 97 -8.40 -0.90 -14.13
N ILE A 98 -7.63 -1.99 -14.18
CA ILE A 98 -7.15 -2.62 -15.42
C ILE A 98 -7.40 -4.13 -15.45
N ASP A 99 -7.65 -4.66 -16.64
CA ASP A 99 -7.77 -6.10 -16.91
C ASP A 99 -6.42 -6.75 -17.27
N ALA A 100 -6.42 -8.03 -17.67
CA ALA A 100 -5.18 -8.76 -17.99
C ALA A 100 -4.41 -8.19 -19.19
N GLU A 101 -5.11 -7.60 -20.16
CA GLU A 101 -4.48 -7.01 -21.34
C GLU A 101 -3.98 -5.59 -21.03
N GLY A 102 -4.77 -4.79 -20.31
CA GLY A 102 -4.35 -3.50 -19.79
C GLY A 102 -3.12 -3.61 -18.89
N LEU A 103 -3.00 -4.68 -18.09
CA LEU A 103 -1.81 -4.98 -17.30
C LEU A 103 -0.57 -5.22 -18.18
N ARG A 104 -0.72 -6.01 -19.24
CA ARG A 104 0.35 -6.26 -20.22
C ARG A 104 0.79 -4.97 -20.92
N GLU A 105 -0.16 -4.14 -21.33
CA GLU A 105 0.11 -2.85 -21.97
C GLU A 105 0.77 -1.86 -21.01
N MET A 106 0.32 -1.79 -19.75
CA MET A 106 0.91 -0.95 -18.71
C MET A 106 2.37 -1.34 -18.43
N MET A 107 2.64 -2.63 -18.19
CA MET A 107 4.01 -3.10 -17.90
C MET A 107 4.92 -2.94 -19.12
N GLY A 108 4.45 -3.33 -20.31
CA GLY A 108 5.22 -3.16 -21.55
C GLY A 108 5.50 -1.69 -21.88
N GLY A 109 4.52 -0.81 -21.69
CA GLY A 109 4.63 0.62 -21.92
C GLY A 109 5.56 1.31 -20.92
N SER A 110 5.44 1.00 -19.63
CA SER A 110 6.32 1.57 -18.59
C SER A 110 7.77 1.09 -18.73
N LEU A 111 8.00 -0.15 -19.17
CA LEU A 111 9.35 -0.62 -19.52
C LEU A 111 9.92 0.11 -20.72
N TYR A 112 9.12 0.31 -21.78
CA TYR A 112 9.55 1.03 -22.98
C TYR A 112 9.85 2.51 -22.72
N ASN A 113 9.09 3.15 -21.84
CA ASN A 113 9.23 4.56 -21.50
C ASN A 113 10.16 4.82 -20.29
N GLU A 114 10.71 3.78 -19.66
CA GLU A 114 11.54 3.87 -18.45
C GLU A 114 10.82 4.51 -17.25
N THR A 115 9.51 4.25 -17.11
CA THR A 115 8.64 4.80 -16.05
C THR A 115 8.09 3.75 -15.08
N ALA A 116 8.67 2.54 -15.04
CA ALA A 116 8.18 1.48 -14.15
C ALA A 116 8.21 1.88 -12.66
N SER A 117 9.18 2.71 -12.23
CA SER A 117 9.26 3.24 -10.87
C SER A 117 8.14 4.21 -10.49
N GLU A 118 7.41 4.73 -11.47
CA GLU A 118 6.28 5.65 -11.30
C GLU A 118 4.94 4.91 -11.19
N THR A 119 4.93 3.57 -11.29
CA THR A 119 3.71 2.77 -11.26
C THR A 119 3.67 1.82 -10.06
N ALA A 120 2.49 1.72 -9.46
CA ALA A 120 2.15 0.75 -8.45
C ALA A 120 1.03 -0.17 -8.94
N LEU A 121 1.02 -1.42 -8.51
CA LEU A 121 0.03 -2.44 -8.84
C LEU A 121 -0.55 -3.03 -7.56
N LEU A 122 -1.86 -2.95 -7.39
CA LEU A 122 -2.59 -3.71 -6.39
C LEU A 122 -3.21 -4.96 -7.01
N MET A 123 -2.86 -6.13 -6.47
CA MET A 123 -3.38 -7.42 -6.92
C MET A 123 -3.86 -8.26 -5.74
N LEU A 124 -5.18 -8.49 -5.70
CA LEU A 124 -5.87 -9.22 -4.63
C LEU A 124 -6.36 -10.61 -5.06
N THR A 125 -6.13 -10.97 -6.33
CA THR A 125 -6.63 -12.21 -6.95
C THR A 125 -5.90 -13.46 -6.49
N GLY A 126 -4.71 -13.32 -5.89
CA GLY A 126 -3.81 -14.42 -5.58
C GLY A 126 -3.20 -15.10 -6.81
N VAL A 127 -3.37 -14.51 -8.00
CA VAL A 127 -2.96 -15.11 -9.28
C VAL A 127 -2.51 -14.01 -10.23
N LEU A 128 -1.36 -14.21 -10.88
CA LEU A 128 -0.89 -13.36 -11.97
C LEU A 128 -1.44 -13.89 -13.32
N PRO A 129 -1.94 -13.03 -14.23
CA PRO A 129 -2.43 -13.49 -15.52
C PRO A 129 -1.29 -13.96 -16.45
N ASP A 130 -1.58 -14.95 -17.29
CA ASP A 130 -0.66 -15.52 -18.28
C ASP A 130 -0.12 -14.51 -19.31
N THR A 131 -0.78 -13.36 -19.44
CA THR A 131 -0.37 -12.24 -20.30
C THR A 131 0.92 -11.57 -19.83
N VAL A 132 1.26 -11.67 -18.54
CA VAL A 132 2.44 -11.03 -17.94
C VAL A 132 3.33 -12.00 -17.16
N TYR A 133 2.86 -13.23 -16.94
CA TYR A 133 3.49 -14.18 -16.04
C TYR A 133 3.27 -15.63 -16.47
N GLY A 134 4.33 -16.44 -16.55
CA GLY A 134 4.24 -17.86 -16.93
C GLY A 134 4.77 -18.15 -18.33
N ALA A 135 6.10 -18.14 -18.47
CA ALA A 135 6.94 -18.69 -19.55
C ALA A 135 8.42 -18.35 -19.23
N ASP A 136 9.36 -18.65 -20.13
CA ASP A 136 10.81 -18.42 -19.96
C ASP A 136 11.22 -16.95 -19.68
N GLU A 137 10.38 -15.97 -20.03
CA GLU A 137 10.59 -14.54 -19.73
C GLU A 137 9.30 -13.91 -19.16
N SER A 138 9.33 -13.49 -17.90
CA SER A 138 8.20 -12.83 -17.25
C SER A 138 8.28 -11.31 -17.40
N LEU A 139 7.24 -10.73 -18.03
CA LEU A 139 7.07 -9.28 -18.10
C LEU A 139 6.94 -8.66 -16.70
N PHE A 140 6.25 -9.35 -15.80
CA PHE A 140 6.10 -8.94 -14.41
C PHE A 140 7.46 -8.82 -13.69
N GLU A 141 8.32 -9.83 -13.81
CA GLU A 141 9.66 -9.80 -13.21
C GLU A 141 10.55 -8.72 -13.85
N ALA A 142 10.46 -8.51 -15.16
CA ALA A 142 11.16 -7.43 -15.84
C ALA A 142 10.69 -6.04 -15.35
N TRP A 143 9.39 -5.85 -15.16
CA TRP A 143 8.80 -4.62 -14.62
C TRP A 143 9.23 -4.37 -13.17
N LEU A 144 9.27 -5.40 -12.31
CA LEU A 144 9.85 -5.30 -10.97
C LEU A 144 11.34 -4.95 -11.02
N ALA A 145 12.10 -5.56 -11.93
CA ALA A 145 13.52 -5.24 -12.10
C ALA A 145 13.74 -3.76 -12.44
N ALA A 146 12.82 -3.17 -13.21
CA ALA A 146 12.85 -1.76 -13.62
C ALA A 146 12.28 -0.78 -12.58
N GLY A 147 11.88 -1.24 -11.39
CA GLY A 147 11.42 -0.35 -10.32
C GLY A 147 9.93 -0.43 -9.99
N GLY A 148 9.15 -1.34 -10.59
CA GLY A 148 7.72 -1.50 -10.31
C GLY A 148 7.39 -1.83 -8.85
N PHE A 149 6.25 -1.35 -8.36
CA PHE A 149 5.77 -1.57 -6.98
C PHE A 149 4.52 -2.43 -6.96
N VAL A 150 4.56 -3.60 -6.32
CA VAL A 150 3.37 -4.47 -6.21
C VAL A 150 2.89 -4.60 -4.76
N TYR A 151 1.60 -4.47 -4.56
CA TYR A 151 0.87 -4.76 -3.33
C TYR A 151 0.06 -6.03 -3.56
N TRP A 152 0.37 -7.07 -2.81
CA TRP A 152 -0.13 -8.42 -3.05
C TRP A 152 -0.87 -8.95 -1.83
N SER A 153 -2.00 -9.60 -2.09
CA SER A 153 -2.69 -10.47 -1.14
C SER A 153 -3.43 -11.60 -1.87
N GLY A 154 -3.86 -12.62 -1.12
CA GLY A 154 -4.50 -13.82 -1.67
C GLY A 154 -3.67 -15.05 -1.38
N GLU A 155 -3.36 -15.83 -2.42
CA GLU A 155 -2.49 -17.01 -2.38
C GLU A 155 -0.99 -16.64 -2.42
N PRO A 156 -0.04 -17.58 -2.22
CA PRO A 156 1.39 -17.30 -2.30
C PRO A 156 1.77 -16.59 -3.60
N MET A 157 2.41 -15.43 -3.45
CA MET A 157 2.80 -14.60 -4.60
C MET A 157 3.69 -15.38 -5.56
N GLY A 158 3.35 -15.30 -6.84
CA GLY A 158 4.09 -15.97 -7.90
C GLY A 158 3.89 -17.48 -8.00
N MET A 159 3.15 -18.13 -7.11
CA MET A 159 2.93 -19.58 -7.17
C MET A 159 1.94 -19.98 -8.28
N TYR A 160 1.05 -19.08 -8.70
CA TYR A 160 -0.03 -19.40 -9.62
C TYR A 160 -0.09 -18.44 -10.81
N VAL A 161 -0.34 -19.02 -11.99
CA VAL A 161 -0.64 -18.34 -13.26
C VAL A 161 -2.12 -18.53 -13.56
N GLY A 162 -2.79 -17.43 -13.90
CA GLY A 162 -4.20 -17.38 -14.21
C GLY A 162 -4.38 -17.37 -15.72
N HIS A 163 -5.28 -18.19 -16.21
CA HIS A 163 -5.70 -18.17 -17.60
C HIS A 163 -7.12 -17.61 -17.70
N GLN A 164 -7.53 -17.27 -18.92
CA GLN A 164 -8.91 -16.96 -19.20
C GLN A 164 -9.83 -18.10 -18.69
N ARG A 165 -10.84 -17.74 -17.91
CA ARG A 165 -11.78 -18.66 -17.27
C ARG A 165 -12.40 -19.55 -18.31
N SER A 166 -12.23 -20.84 -18.10
CA SER A 166 -13.03 -21.87 -18.75
C SER A 166 -13.64 -22.74 -17.65
N VAL A 167 -14.68 -23.50 -17.99
CA VAL A 167 -15.41 -24.39 -17.06
C VAL A 167 -14.48 -25.40 -16.34
N MET A 168 -13.24 -25.55 -16.80
CA MET A 168 -12.25 -26.52 -16.31
C MET A 168 -10.93 -25.88 -15.83
N ALA A 169 -10.76 -24.55 -15.91
CA ALA A 169 -9.48 -23.91 -15.63
C ALA A 169 -9.35 -23.52 -14.15
N TYR A 170 -8.55 -24.30 -13.42
CA TYR A 170 -7.91 -23.80 -12.20
C TYR A 170 -6.64 -23.04 -12.58
N PRO A 171 -6.19 -22.07 -11.76
CA PRO A 171 -4.88 -21.47 -11.94
C PRO A 171 -3.78 -22.55 -12.06
N GLU A 172 -2.86 -22.39 -13.00
CA GLU A 172 -1.72 -23.26 -13.18
C GLU A 172 -0.68 -22.97 -12.11
N MET A 173 -0.11 -24.02 -11.49
CA MET A 173 0.96 -23.86 -10.51
C MET A 173 2.31 -23.74 -11.22
N VAL A 174 3.10 -22.73 -10.85
CA VAL A 174 4.48 -22.63 -11.31
C VAL A 174 5.37 -23.49 -10.42
N GLU A 175 6.04 -24.49 -11.00
CA GLU A 175 6.82 -25.48 -10.22
C GLU A 175 8.07 -24.92 -9.52
N SER A 176 8.54 -23.74 -9.94
CA SER A 176 9.69 -23.08 -9.34
C SER A 176 9.35 -22.37 -8.03
N ASP A 177 10.24 -22.47 -7.04
CA ASP A 177 10.13 -21.79 -5.75
C ASP A 177 9.90 -20.27 -5.93
N PRO A 178 8.74 -19.72 -5.54
CA PRO A 178 8.46 -18.30 -5.67
C PRO A 178 9.37 -17.44 -4.79
N GLY A 179 9.79 -17.94 -3.62
CA GLY A 179 10.73 -17.23 -2.76
C GLY A 179 12.09 -17.03 -3.43
N TYR A 180 12.60 -18.07 -4.09
CA TYR A 180 13.86 -17.96 -4.81
C TYR A 180 13.77 -16.99 -6.01
N ARG A 181 12.66 -17.02 -6.76
CA ARG A 181 12.50 -16.12 -7.92
C ARG A 181 12.25 -14.67 -7.57
N LEU A 182 11.61 -14.38 -6.44
CA LEU A 182 11.26 -13.00 -6.07
C LEU A 182 12.29 -12.38 -5.11
N PHE A 183 12.95 -13.20 -4.30
CA PHE A 183 13.85 -12.73 -3.24
C PHE A 183 15.25 -13.36 -3.29
N GLY A 184 15.55 -14.24 -4.27
CA GLY A 184 16.83 -14.93 -4.37
C GLY A 184 17.08 -15.94 -3.24
N ILE A 185 16.08 -16.21 -2.39
CA ILE A 185 16.19 -17.03 -1.18
C ILE A 185 15.12 -18.13 -1.23
N SER A 186 15.56 -19.39 -1.19
CA SER A 186 14.63 -20.51 -1.22
C SER A 186 13.74 -20.54 0.02
N GLY A 187 12.43 -20.74 -0.18
CA GLY A 187 11.44 -20.74 0.89
C GLY A 187 11.18 -19.36 1.50
N ALA A 188 11.61 -18.26 0.87
CA ALA A 188 11.36 -16.92 1.37
C ALA A 188 9.87 -16.54 1.41
N ILE A 189 9.05 -17.13 0.55
CA ILE A 189 7.59 -17.03 0.63
C ILE A 189 7.06 -18.31 1.24
N ARG A 190 6.19 -18.16 2.23
CA ARG A 190 5.48 -19.27 2.82
C ARG A 190 4.41 -19.80 1.85
N THR A 191 4.41 -21.10 1.59
CA THR A 191 3.51 -21.73 0.59
C THR A 191 2.59 -22.80 1.16
N ASP A 192 2.62 -23.05 2.47
CA ASP A 192 1.76 -24.02 3.14
C ASP A 192 0.41 -23.38 3.50
N HIS A 193 -0.68 -24.09 3.18
CA HIS A 193 -2.05 -23.60 3.41
C HIS A 193 -2.54 -23.74 4.86
N TYR A 194 -1.62 -23.75 5.84
CA TYR A 194 -2.03 -23.78 7.25
C TYR A 194 -2.47 -22.38 7.68
N ARG A 195 -3.66 -22.29 8.31
CA ARG A 195 -4.11 -21.05 8.96
C ARG A 195 -3.21 -20.73 10.13
N ASP A 196 -2.36 -19.75 9.94
CA ASP A 196 -1.38 -19.26 10.89
C ASP A 196 -1.55 -17.77 11.11
N LEU A 197 -2.21 -17.47 12.22
CA LEU A 197 -2.21 -16.14 12.81
C LEU A 197 -0.93 -15.99 13.63
N ALA A 198 -0.21 -14.90 13.38
CA ALA A 198 0.93 -14.49 14.16
C ALA A 198 0.51 -13.80 15.45
N GLY A 199 1.23 -14.12 16.52
CA GLY A 199 1.03 -13.51 17.84
C GLY A 199 2.22 -12.69 18.32
N ASN A 200 3.35 -12.74 17.61
CA ASN A 200 4.55 -11.99 17.98
C ASN A 200 4.68 -10.75 17.09
N PRO A 201 5.14 -9.61 17.63
CA PRO A 201 5.45 -8.45 16.81
C PRO A 201 6.65 -8.75 15.90
N SER A 202 6.61 -8.27 14.66
CA SER A 202 7.77 -8.27 13.75
C SER A 202 8.79 -7.18 14.12
N GLU A 203 9.93 -7.14 13.44
CA GLU A 203 11.02 -6.20 13.71
C GLU A 203 10.57 -4.72 13.67
N ASP A 204 9.80 -4.33 12.65
CA ASP A 204 9.35 -2.94 12.43
C ASP A 204 7.91 -2.72 12.91
N ARG A 205 7.41 -3.56 13.81
CA ARG A 205 6.01 -3.51 14.28
C ARG A 205 5.59 -2.12 14.76
N ALA A 206 6.49 -1.37 15.39
CA ALA A 206 6.21 -0.03 15.92
C ALA A 206 5.73 0.94 14.82
N VAL A 207 6.24 0.82 13.60
CA VAL A 207 5.80 1.62 12.45
C VAL A 207 4.37 1.25 12.07
N GLY A 208 4.07 -0.05 11.98
CA GLY A 208 2.72 -0.53 11.73
C GLY A 208 1.72 -0.14 12.83
N GLU A 209 2.13 -0.16 14.10
CA GLU A 209 1.29 0.29 15.23
C GLU A 209 0.94 1.76 15.13
N ALA A 210 1.93 2.61 14.81
CA ALA A 210 1.69 4.03 14.65
C ALA A 210 0.73 4.34 13.48
N LEU A 211 0.78 3.54 12.41
CA LEU A 211 -0.18 3.63 11.30
C LEU A 211 -1.53 2.97 11.60
N ASN A 212 -1.74 2.45 12.81
CA ASN A 212 -2.93 1.67 13.19
C ASN A 212 -3.18 0.48 12.23
N ILE A 213 -2.10 -0.17 11.80
CA ILE A 213 -2.12 -1.38 10.99
C ILE A 213 -2.17 -2.59 11.93
N PHE A 214 -3.23 -3.39 11.79
CA PHE A 214 -3.42 -4.61 12.56
C PHE A 214 -3.74 -5.73 11.57
N TYR A 215 -2.70 -6.49 11.22
CA TYR A 215 -2.79 -7.65 10.34
C TYR A 215 -1.89 -8.75 10.89
N ASP A 216 -2.44 -9.95 11.06
CA ASP A 216 -1.78 -11.06 11.75
C ASP A 216 -1.72 -12.33 10.89
N SER A 217 -2.33 -12.35 9.72
CA SER A 217 -2.24 -13.51 8.83
C SER A 217 -0.83 -13.65 8.27
N CYS A 218 -0.18 -14.79 8.53
CA CYS A 218 1.15 -15.14 8.02
C CYS A 218 1.16 -16.33 7.07
N ASN A 219 -0.01 -16.88 6.69
CA ASN A 219 -0.14 -18.06 5.83
C ASN A 219 0.79 -18.03 4.62
N PHE A 220 0.91 -16.86 4.00
CA PHE A 220 1.74 -16.65 2.81
C PHE A 220 2.69 -15.46 2.98
N GLY A 221 3.14 -15.28 4.22
CA GLY A 221 4.07 -14.22 4.60
C GLY A 221 5.47 -14.40 4.02
N VAL A 222 6.28 -13.38 4.20
CA VAL A 222 7.68 -13.36 3.75
C VAL A 222 8.61 -13.59 4.93
N SER A 223 9.67 -14.38 4.70
CA SER A 223 10.64 -14.73 5.73
C SER A 223 11.40 -13.49 6.23
N SER A 224 11.63 -13.41 7.54
CA SER A 224 12.50 -12.38 8.16
C SER A 224 13.96 -12.47 7.69
N ALA A 225 14.33 -13.53 6.96
CA ALA A 225 15.66 -13.68 6.36
C ALA A 225 15.85 -12.90 5.05
N VAL A 226 14.77 -12.36 4.46
CA VAL A 226 14.86 -11.52 3.25
C VAL A 226 15.51 -10.18 3.62
N PRO A 227 16.65 -9.80 3.01
CA PRO A 227 17.30 -8.52 3.27
C PRO A 227 16.49 -7.37 2.65
N ASP A 228 16.90 -6.13 2.94
CA ASP A 228 16.30 -4.92 2.36
C ASP A 228 14.77 -4.99 2.43
N SER A 229 14.27 -5.13 3.67
CA SER A 229 12.87 -5.37 3.95
C SER A 229 12.43 -4.63 5.21
N LEU A 230 11.20 -4.14 5.20
CA LEU A 230 10.49 -3.69 6.38
C LEU A 230 9.38 -4.68 6.73
N PHE A 231 9.33 -5.08 8.00
CA PHE A 231 8.34 -6.01 8.53
C PHE A 231 7.46 -5.31 9.57
N ILE A 232 6.38 -4.66 9.09
CA ILE A 232 5.54 -3.78 9.92
C ILE A 232 4.35 -4.51 10.61
N GLY A 233 4.17 -5.79 10.29
CA GLY A 233 3.08 -6.63 10.82
C GLY A 233 3.48 -7.44 12.05
N ASN A 234 2.92 -8.65 12.14
CA ASN A 234 3.27 -9.67 13.14
C ASN A 234 4.04 -10.82 12.50
N GLU A 235 4.81 -11.56 13.28
CA GLU A 235 5.64 -12.67 12.84
C GLU A 235 5.21 -14.00 13.48
N LYS A 236 5.30 -15.07 12.70
CA LYS A 236 5.23 -16.45 13.18
C LYS A 236 6.21 -17.34 12.42
N ASP A 237 6.99 -18.11 13.18
CA ASP A 237 7.95 -19.09 12.66
C ASP A 237 8.93 -18.49 11.63
N GLY A 238 9.32 -17.22 11.82
CA GLY A 238 10.22 -16.50 10.92
C GLY A 238 9.55 -15.96 9.65
N TYR A 239 8.21 -15.91 9.57
CA TYR A 239 7.45 -15.32 8.46
C TYR A 239 6.54 -14.18 8.94
N ASN A 240 6.51 -13.09 8.18
CA ASN A 240 5.87 -11.83 8.54
C ASN A 240 4.52 -11.65 7.84
N SER A 241 3.54 -11.10 8.56
CA SER A 241 2.18 -10.89 8.05
C SER A 241 2.09 -9.72 7.07
N ILE A 242 2.97 -8.72 7.22
CA ILE A 242 3.17 -7.65 6.25
C ILE A 242 4.66 -7.49 6.07
N SER A 243 5.07 -7.52 4.81
CA SER A 243 6.46 -7.34 4.38
C SER A 243 6.51 -6.37 3.23
N ILE A 244 7.47 -5.46 3.26
CA ILE A 244 7.78 -4.51 2.20
C ILE A 244 9.24 -4.76 1.83
N SER A 245 9.46 -5.48 0.74
CA SER A 245 10.78 -6.05 0.41
C SER A 245 11.24 -5.60 -0.97
N LYS A 246 12.55 -5.41 -1.13
CA LYS A 246 13.15 -5.18 -2.44
C LYS A 246 13.07 -6.43 -3.32
N TYR A 247 12.74 -6.27 -4.60
CA TYR A 247 12.89 -7.35 -5.58
C TYR A 247 14.38 -7.62 -5.81
N TYR A 248 14.82 -8.87 -5.60
CA TYR A 248 16.26 -9.18 -5.54
C TYR A 248 17.07 -8.84 -6.80
N ALA A 249 16.41 -8.79 -7.96
CA ALA A 249 17.05 -8.59 -9.27
C ALA A 249 16.81 -7.18 -9.86
N GLY A 250 16.41 -6.20 -9.05
CA GLY A 250 16.34 -4.81 -9.48
C GLY A 250 15.89 -3.87 -8.38
N ASP A 251 15.24 -2.77 -8.75
CA ASP A 251 14.91 -1.70 -7.79
C ASP A 251 13.43 -1.65 -7.37
N GLY A 252 12.61 -2.57 -7.88
CA GLY A 252 11.20 -2.65 -7.54
C GLY A 252 10.94 -3.17 -6.12
N GLN A 253 9.68 -3.03 -5.73
CA GLN A 253 9.19 -3.37 -4.39
C GLN A 253 8.08 -4.41 -4.46
N ILE A 254 8.15 -5.35 -3.52
CA ILE A 254 7.13 -6.36 -3.28
C ILE A 254 6.58 -6.15 -1.87
N CYS A 255 5.33 -5.72 -1.78
CA CYS A 255 4.59 -5.61 -0.54
C CYS A 255 3.60 -6.78 -0.42
N ILE A 256 3.86 -7.74 0.45
CA ILE A 256 2.99 -8.91 0.66
C ILE A 256 2.24 -8.79 1.99
N PHE A 257 0.91 -8.92 1.90
CA PHE A 257 0.01 -9.19 3.03
C PHE A 257 -0.23 -10.71 3.08
N GLY A 258 0.32 -11.37 4.10
CA GLY A 258 0.51 -12.81 4.24
C GLY A 258 -0.76 -13.65 4.44
N GLY A 259 -1.75 -13.54 3.57
CA GLY A 259 -2.90 -14.42 3.55
C GLY A 259 -3.99 -13.96 2.60
N TYR A 260 -5.08 -14.72 2.59
CA TYR A 260 -6.31 -14.30 1.95
C TYR A 260 -7.07 -13.36 2.87
N PHE A 261 -7.81 -12.43 2.28
CA PHE A 261 -8.80 -11.64 3.01
C PHE A 261 -10.12 -12.42 3.06
N PRO A 262 -10.48 -13.07 4.19
CA PRO A 262 -11.79 -13.67 4.29
C PRO A 262 -12.85 -12.57 4.27
N PRO A 263 -14.08 -12.86 3.80
CA PRO A 263 -15.19 -11.91 3.85
C PRO A 263 -15.54 -11.42 5.26
N SER A 264 -15.02 -12.05 6.32
CA SER A 264 -15.21 -11.63 7.70
C SER A 264 -14.26 -10.52 8.16
N ASP A 265 -13.10 -10.34 7.53
CA ASP A 265 -12.11 -9.27 7.84
C ASP A 265 -12.26 -8.03 6.95
N ILE A 266 -13.42 -7.92 6.33
CA ILE A 266 -13.80 -6.89 5.36
C ILE A 266 -13.55 -5.45 5.84
N GLN A 267 -13.59 -5.20 7.16
CA GLN A 267 -13.62 -3.83 7.67
C GLN A 267 -12.26 -3.13 7.75
N THR A 268 -11.14 -3.86 7.78
CA THR A 268 -9.83 -3.24 8.12
C THR A 268 -8.71 -3.55 7.14
N ALA A 269 -8.83 -4.64 6.38
CA ALA A 269 -7.73 -5.12 5.57
C ALA A 269 -7.41 -4.21 4.36
N HIS A 270 -8.40 -3.52 3.81
CA HIS A 270 -8.22 -2.52 2.75
C HIS A 270 -7.47 -1.33 3.31
N SER A 271 -7.90 -0.83 4.47
CA SER A 271 -7.23 0.27 5.15
C SER A 271 -5.78 -0.07 5.48
N ASN A 272 -5.45 -1.30 5.88
CA ASN A 272 -4.05 -1.71 6.09
C ASN A 272 -3.21 -1.59 4.80
N ILE A 273 -3.74 -2.01 3.65
CA ILE A 273 -3.07 -1.88 2.34
C ILE A 273 -2.90 -0.40 2.00
N LEU A 274 -3.98 0.37 2.11
CA LEU A 274 -4.00 1.78 1.74
C LEU A 274 -3.09 2.62 2.62
N LYS A 275 -3.09 2.40 3.93
CA LYS A 275 -2.14 3.03 4.86
C LYS A 275 -0.71 2.69 4.49
N THR A 276 -0.42 1.46 4.09
CA THR A 276 0.93 1.10 3.62
C THR A 276 1.29 1.88 2.36
N PHE A 277 0.39 1.93 1.37
CA PHE A 277 0.59 2.70 0.13
C PHE A 277 0.75 4.21 0.38
N PHE A 278 -0.21 4.84 1.05
CA PHE A 278 -0.22 6.29 1.30
C PHE A 278 0.85 6.75 2.28
N SER A 279 1.25 5.90 3.23
CA SER A 279 2.39 6.20 4.11
C SER A 279 3.70 6.34 3.34
N GLY A 280 3.75 5.82 2.11
CA GLY A 280 4.92 5.82 1.27
C GLY A 280 6.06 4.95 1.79
N LEU A 281 5.77 4.03 2.72
CA LEU A 281 6.74 3.07 3.24
C LEU A 281 7.30 2.20 2.12
N CYS A 282 8.62 2.10 2.12
CA CYS A 282 9.39 1.32 1.17
C CYS A 282 10.49 0.52 1.84
N TYR A 283 11.05 -0.43 1.11
CA TYR A 283 12.10 -1.31 1.63
C TYR A 283 13.35 -0.59 2.13
N ASP A 284 13.58 0.66 1.68
CA ASP A 284 14.69 1.52 2.06
C ASP A 284 14.29 2.66 3.02
N SER A 285 13.04 2.66 3.51
CA SER A 285 12.54 3.77 4.33
C SER A 285 13.24 3.86 5.68
N GLU A 286 13.84 5.02 5.94
CA GLU A 286 14.38 5.40 7.24
C GLU A 286 13.40 6.35 7.94
N VAL A 287 12.83 5.93 9.08
CA VAL A 287 11.89 6.74 9.84
C VAL A 287 12.62 7.84 10.62
N VAL A 288 12.36 9.10 10.27
CA VAL A 288 12.95 10.28 10.94
C VAL A 288 11.99 10.89 11.96
N VAL A 289 10.69 10.90 11.63
CA VAL A 289 9.63 11.36 12.53
C VAL A 289 8.54 10.31 12.59
N LEU A 290 8.14 9.95 13.80
CA LEU A 290 6.97 9.14 14.07
C LEU A 290 6.23 9.74 15.25
N GLU A 291 5.18 10.49 14.96
CA GLU A 291 4.31 11.11 15.96
C GLU A 291 2.92 10.50 15.83
N ASN A 292 2.45 9.85 16.89
CA ASN A 292 1.10 9.34 17.02
C ASN A 292 0.53 9.85 18.35
N SER A 293 -0.54 10.64 18.28
CA SER A 293 -1.09 11.31 19.46
C SER A 293 -2.53 11.72 19.23
N ILE A 294 -3.14 12.30 20.27
CA ILE A 294 -4.45 12.96 20.21
C ILE A 294 -4.20 14.46 20.25
N LYS A 295 -4.83 15.20 19.34
CA LYS A 295 -4.89 16.68 19.42
C LYS A 295 -6.31 17.16 19.64
N ASP A 296 -6.45 18.26 20.37
CA ASP A 296 -7.70 19.03 20.44
C ASP A 296 -7.86 19.91 19.19
N ALA A 297 -9.01 20.57 19.04
CA ALA A 297 -9.26 21.49 17.93
C ALA A 297 -8.23 22.65 17.87
N GLY A 298 -7.90 23.10 16.66
CA GLY A 298 -6.92 24.14 16.36
C GLY A 298 -5.70 23.62 15.60
N ASP A 299 -4.67 24.45 15.50
CA ASP A 299 -3.45 24.15 14.75
C ASP A 299 -2.39 23.54 15.67
N GLN A 300 -1.63 22.59 15.13
CA GLN A 300 -0.39 22.09 15.72
C GLN A 300 0.70 22.09 14.65
N THR A 301 1.91 22.49 15.03
CA THR A 301 3.07 22.49 14.13
C THR A 301 4.09 21.43 14.56
N ILE A 302 4.67 20.76 13.57
CA ILE A 302 5.73 19.76 13.74
C ILE A 302 6.85 20.18 12.80
N ALA A 303 8.04 20.42 13.35
CA ALA A 303 9.21 20.86 12.60
C ALA A 303 10.24 19.74 12.53
N PHE A 304 10.80 19.52 11.34
CA PHE A 304 11.84 18.54 11.08
C PHE A 304 12.79 19.03 9.99
N ASN A 305 13.98 18.44 9.92
CA ASN A 305 14.98 18.81 8.92
C ASN A 305 15.07 17.70 7.87
N ILE A 306 15.01 18.09 6.60
CA ILE A 306 15.32 17.25 5.43
C ILE A 306 16.35 18.04 4.63
N TYR A 307 17.54 17.48 4.47
CA TYR A 307 18.62 18.15 3.75
C TYR A 307 18.40 18.10 2.24
N ASP A 308 18.98 19.04 1.48
CA ASP A 308 18.75 19.17 0.04
C ASP A 308 19.20 17.94 -0.80
N ASP A 309 20.06 17.08 -0.25
CA ASP A 309 20.51 15.82 -0.85
C ASP A 309 19.63 14.62 -0.47
N GLN A 310 18.61 14.83 0.36
CA GLN A 310 17.70 13.81 0.83
C GLN A 310 16.35 13.91 0.14
N LYS A 311 15.70 12.77 -0.01
CA LYS A 311 14.32 12.66 -0.46
C LYS A 311 13.48 12.06 0.65
N ALA A 312 12.28 12.59 0.83
CA ALA A 312 11.43 12.18 1.93
C ALA A 312 9.96 12.11 1.55
N VAL A 313 9.24 11.27 2.26
CA VAL A 313 7.78 11.23 2.25
C VAL A 313 7.27 11.66 3.60
N VAL A 314 6.33 12.62 3.61
CA VAL A 314 5.64 13.09 4.82
C VAL A 314 4.20 12.65 4.72
N PHE A 315 3.83 11.64 5.49
CA PHE A 315 2.46 11.16 5.58
C PHE A 315 1.77 11.70 6.83
N VAL A 316 0.57 12.23 6.65
CA VAL A 316 -0.31 12.71 7.70
C VAL A 316 -1.61 11.95 7.61
N MET A 317 -2.13 11.49 8.75
CA MET A 317 -3.44 10.87 8.85
C MET A 317 -4.15 11.37 10.10
N TYR A 318 -5.45 11.64 9.97
CA TYR A 318 -6.36 11.80 11.09
C TYR A 318 -7.27 10.58 11.21
N GLY A 319 -7.57 10.18 12.44
CA GLY A 319 -8.31 8.96 12.73
C GLY A 319 -7.39 7.81 13.13
N SER A 320 -8.00 6.67 13.44
CA SER A 320 -7.31 5.49 13.97
C SER A 320 -7.35 4.34 12.99
N LEU A 321 -8.28 3.40 13.18
CA LEU A 321 -8.46 2.24 12.33
C LEU A 321 -8.93 2.60 10.93
N LEU A 322 -9.81 3.59 10.81
CA LEU A 322 -10.24 4.20 9.56
C LEU A 322 -9.83 5.68 9.59
N GLY A 323 -9.23 6.15 8.52
CA GLY A 323 -8.90 7.57 8.36
C GLY A 323 -10.16 8.42 8.23
N THR A 324 -10.10 9.64 8.76
CA THR A 324 -11.07 10.72 8.43
C THR A 324 -10.45 11.79 7.54
N TYR A 325 -9.12 11.74 7.37
CA TYR A 325 -8.34 12.51 6.42
C TYR A 325 -6.96 11.87 6.32
N GLY A 326 -6.34 11.93 5.15
CA GLY A 326 -4.91 11.71 5.04
C GLY A 326 -4.30 12.45 3.87
N HIS A 327 -3.00 12.69 3.93
CA HIS A 327 -2.26 13.35 2.87
C HIS A 327 -0.79 12.95 2.88
N THR A 328 -0.20 12.89 1.69
CA THR A 328 1.19 12.47 1.49
C THR A 328 1.93 13.54 0.69
N TYR A 329 2.93 14.16 1.31
CA TYR A 329 3.84 15.08 0.63
C TYR A 329 5.12 14.34 0.22
N HIS A 330 5.67 14.70 -0.94
CA HIS A 330 6.95 14.18 -1.43
C HIS A 330 7.94 15.33 -1.49
N VAL A 331 9.12 15.14 -0.90
CA VAL A 331 10.12 16.19 -0.71
C VAL A 331 11.42 15.82 -1.44
N PRO A 332 12.05 16.75 -2.19
CA PRO A 332 11.52 18.07 -2.56
C PRO A 332 10.32 17.94 -3.50
N ASP A 333 9.31 18.80 -3.33
CA ASP A 333 8.13 18.78 -4.20
C ASP A 333 8.56 18.85 -5.66
N LYS A 334 8.15 17.87 -6.46
CA LYS A 334 8.10 18.06 -7.90
C LYS A 334 6.98 19.07 -8.15
N VAL A 335 7.32 20.33 -8.36
CA VAL A 335 6.38 21.30 -8.91
C VAL A 335 5.87 20.69 -10.22
N PRO A 336 4.55 20.47 -10.39
CA PRO A 336 4.05 20.02 -11.68
C PRO A 336 4.53 21.01 -12.73
N GLU A 337 5.28 20.55 -13.73
CA GLU A 337 5.53 21.35 -14.93
C GLU A 337 4.15 21.63 -15.53
N LYS A 338 3.58 22.79 -15.20
CA LYS A 338 2.44 23.31 -15.93
C LYS A 338 2.94 23.64 -17.33
N ASP A 339 2.80 22.67 -18.22
CA ASP A 339 2.87 22.90 -19.65
C ASP A 339 1.77 23.90 -20.02
N TYR A 340 2.18 25.17 -20.13
CA TYR A 340 1.43 26.16 -20.87
C TYR A 340 1.72 25.91 -22.36
N SER A 341 1.06 24.90 -22.94
CA SER A 341 0.97 24.73 -24.40
C SER A 341 -0.36 25.29 -24.93
#